data_AF-A0A0R1SGN2-F1
#
_entry.id   AF-A0A0R1SGN2-F1
#
_cell.length_a   1.000
_cell.length_b   1.000
_cell.length_c   1.000
_cell.angle_alpha   90.00
_cell.angle_beta   90.00
_cell.angle_gamma   90.00
#
_symmetry.space_group_name_H-M   'P 1'
#
loop_
_entity.id
_entity.type
_entity.pdbx_description
1 polymer ?
#
loop_
_entity_poly.entity_id
_entity_poly.type
_entity_poly.pdbx_seq_one_letter_code
_entity_poly.pdbx_strand_id
1 'polypeptide(L)' 'MMISFPPDMTPSSVVKSFKGMSARQWFKEYPETKSQLWGGHLWSPSYFMSTSGNVSKEIVAQYIEDQLTKYNGGRPRH' A
#
# COMPACT_ATOMS: atom_id res chain seq x y z
N MET A 1 -9.15 -0.02 7.17
CA MET A 1 -8.53 -0.70 6.01
C MET A 1 -7.16 -1.19 6.43
N MET A 2 -6.86 -2.48 6.21
CA MET A 2 -5.53 -3.05 6.42
C MET A 2 -4.85 -3.18 5.05
N ILE A 3 -3.66 -2.62 4.90
CA ILE A 3 -2.89 -2.66 3.65
C ILE A 3 -1.55 -3.31 3.96
N SER A 4 -1.18 -4.34 3.19
CA SER A 4 0.17 -4.89 3.17
C SER A 4 0.93 -4.30 1.99
N PHE A 5 2.14 -3.80 2.22
CA PHE A 5 2.98 -3.22 1.18
C PHE A 5 4.46 -3.50 1.46
N PRO A 6 5.32 -3.53 0.43
CA PRO A 6 6.75 -3.75 0.59
C PRO A 6 7.41 -2.72 1.53
N PRO A 7 8.42 -3.11 2.32
CA PRO A 7 9.04 -2.23 3.32
C PRO A 7 9.86 -1.08 2.71
N ASP A 8 10.27 -1.20 1.44
CA ASP A 8 10.94 -0.14 0.68
C ASP A 8 9.98 0.99 0.25
N MET A 9 8.67 0.77 0.37
CA MET A 9 7.67 1.80 0.11
C MET A 9 7.32 2.57 1.38
N THR A 10 7.32 3.90 1.27
CA THR A 10 6.86 4.75 2.36
C THR A 10 5.35 4.58 2.56
N PRO A 11 4.88 4.29 3.79
CA PRO A 11 3.46 4.05 4.05
C PRO A 11 2.54 5.20 3.64
N SER A 12 3.01 6.44 3.78
CA SER A 12 2.31 7.64 3.34
C SER A 12 2.05 7.66 1.84
N SER A 13 3.03 7.24 1.04
CA SER A 13 2.91 7.17 -0.41
C SER A 13 1.93 6.07 -0.83
N VAL A 14 1.94 4.92 -0.15
CA VAL A 14 0.99 3.83 -0.41
C VAL A 14 -0.44 4.30 -0.16
N VAL A 15 -0.70 4.91 0.99
CA VAL A 15 -2.03 5.44 1.34
C VAL A 15 -2.46 6.53 0.37
N LYS A 16 -1.57 7.45 0.00
CA LYS A 16 -1.85 8.53 -0.96
C LYS A 16 -2.22 7.98 -2.33
N SER A 17 -1.42 7.06 -2.86
CA SER A 17 -1.66 6.42 -4.15
C SER A 17 -2.97 5.64 -4.15
N PHE A 18 -3.22 4.86 -3.09
CA PHE A 18 -4.46 4.11 -2.95
C PHE A 18 -5.70 5.03 -2.92
N LYS A 19 -5.71 6.05 -2.05
CA LYS A 19 -6.82 7.01 -1.94
C LYS A 19 -7.07 7.72 -3.27
N GLY A 20 -5.99 8.12 -3.96
CA GLY A 20 -6.09 8.80 -5.25
C GLY A 20 -6.63 7.90 -6.36
N MET A 21 -6.10 6.68 -6.50
CA MET A 21 -6.54 5.72 -7.52
C MET A 21 -7.97 5.27 -7.31
N SER A 22 -8.33 4.92 -6.07
CA SER A 22 -9.71 4.52 -5.74
C SER A 22 -10.70 5.65 -5.96
N ALA A 23 -10.38 6.89 -5.54
CA ALA A 23 -11.22 8.05 -5.81
C ALA A 23 -11.38 8.29 -7.32
N ARG A 24 -10.29 8.22 -8.08
CA ARG A 24 -10.33 8.40 -9.54
C ARG A 24 -11.19 7.36 -10.22
N GLN A 25 -11.05 6.08 -9.84
CA GLN A 25 -11.83 5.00 -10.42
C GLN A 25 -13.31 5.14 -10.05
N TRP A 26 -13.61 5.40 -8.77
CA TRP A 26 -14.97 5.61 -8.30
C TRP A 26 -15.68 6.72 -9.07
N PHE A 27 -15.04 7.88 -9.23
CA PHE A 27 -15.64 9.00 -9.95
C PHE A 27 -15.68 8.83 -11.48
N LYS A 28 -14.95 7.83 -12.02
CA LYS A 28 -15.08 7.44 -13.43
C LYS A 28 -16.31 6.56 -13.64
N GLU A 29 -16.59 5.66 -12.69
CA GLU A 29 -17.73 4.75 -12.73
C GLU A 29 -19.04 5.41 -12.28
N TYR A 30 -18.97 6.32 -11.30
CA TYR A 30 -20.11 7.00 -10.66
C TYR A 30 -19.95 8.53 -10.68
N PRO A 31 -19.91 9.17 -11.86
CA PRO A 31 -19.65 10.61 -11.99
C PRO A 31 -20.67 11.49 -11.24
N GLU A 32 -21.91 11.03 -11.07
CA GLU A 32 -22.98 11.70 -10.33
C GLU A 32 -22.65 11.90 -8.84
N THR A 33 -21.86 11.00 -8.26
CA THR A 33 -21.49 11.04 -6.84
C THR A 33 -20.51 12.16 -6.50
N LYS A 34 -19.87 12.79 -7.50
CA LYS A 34 -18.99 13.96 -7.29
C LYS A 34 -19.69 15.11 -6.57
N SER A 35 -20.96 15.33 -6.88
CA SER A 35 -21.77 16.41 -6.29
C SER A 35 -22.13 16.13 -4.83
N GLN A 36 -22.18 14.85 -4.44
CA GLN A 36 -22.62 14.39 -3.12
C GLN A 36 -21.44 14.17 -2.16
N LEU A 37 -20.27 13.78 -2.68
CA LEU A 37 -19.09 13.43 -1.90
C LEU A 37 -18.13 14.63 -1.78
N TRP A 38 -18.46 15.56 -0.88
CA TRP A 38 -17.64 16.71 -0.48
C TRP A 38 -16.97 17.46 -1.66
N GLY A 39 -17.69 17.67 -2.76
CA GLY A 39 -17.17 18.38 -3.93
C GLY A 39 -16.13 17.60 -4.75
N GLY A 40 -16.16 16.27 -4.72
CA GLY A 40 -15.23 15.41 -5.46
C GLY A 40 -14.11 14.81 -4.60
N HIS A 41 -14.24 14.84 -3.28
CA HIS A 41 -13.34 14.14 -2.36
C HIS A 41 -14.01 12.87 -1.85
N LEU A 42 -13.55 11.69 -2.32
CA LEU A 42 -14.09 10.41 -1.85
C LEU A 42 -13.64 10.08 -0.42
N TRP A 43 -12.41 10.44 -0.06
CA TRP A 43 -11.79 10.08 1.21
C TRP A 43 -11.43 11.33 2.01
N SER A 44 -11.53 11.23 3.35
CA SER A 44 -10.95 12.23 4.25
C SER A 44 -9.45 12.39 3.97
N PRO A 45 -8.90 13.62 4.04
CA PRO A 45 -7.46 13.85 3.88
C PRO A 45 -6.64 13.09 4.92
N SER A 46 -7.17 12.91 6.13
CA SER A 46 -6.50 12.21 7.22
C SER A 46 -6.51 10.70 7.04
N TYR A 47 -5.48 10.03 7.54
CA TYR A 47 -5.44 8.57 7.67
C TYR A 47 -4.81 8.21 9.03
N PHE A 48 -5.29 7.14 9.63
CA PHE A 48 -4.67 6.54 10.80
C PHE A 48 -3.92 5.28 10.35
N MET A 49 -2.67 5.16 10.81
CA MET A 49 -1.85 3.99 10.56
C MET A 49 -1.40 3.41 11.88
N SER A 50 -1.73 2.15 12.11
CA SER A 50 -1.14 1.36 13.18
C SER A 50 -0.48 0.15 12.53
N THR A 51 0.79 -0.07 12.86
CA THR A 51 1.42 -1.36 12.58
C THR A 51 0.79 -2.35 13.54
N SER A 52 0.03 -3.30 13.02
CA SER A 52 -0.21 -4.53 13.78
C SER A 52 1.18 -5.01 14.24
N GLY A 53 1.39 -5.26 15.54
CA GLY A 53 2.68 -5.67 16.13
C GLY A 53 3.22 -7.03 15.64
N ASN A 54 2.82 -7.43 14.45
CA ASN A 54 2.73 -8.77 13.89
C ASN A 54 2.83 -8.69 12.34
N VAL A 55 3.66 -7.79 11.77
CA VAL A 55 4.28 -8.15 10.47
C VAL A 55 5.11 -9.37 10.81
N SER A 56 4.53 -10.54 10.56
CA SER A 56 4.97 -11.79 11.15
C SER A 56 6.47 -11.96 10.88
N LYS A 57 7.24 -12.46 11.86
CA LYS A 57 8.69 -12.63 11.70
C LYS A 57 9.00 -13.40 10.42
N GLU A 58 8.08 -14.27 10.02
CA GLU A 58 8.04 -15.04 8.80
C GLU A 58 7.99 -14.16 7.55
N ILE A 59 7.18 -13.10 7.51
CA ILE A 59 7.14 -12.15 6.38
C ILE A 59 8.44 -11.35 6.29
N VAL A 60 9.00 -10.94 7.42
CA VAL A 60 10.30 -10.24 7.45
C VAL A 60 11.43 -11.18 7.02
N ALA A 61 11.43 -12.41 7.51
CA ALA A 61 12.41 -13.43 7.14
C ALA A 61 12.34 -13.77 5.65
N GLN A 62 11.12 -13.98 5.12
CA GLN A 62 10.90 -14.22 3.69
C GLN A 62 11.39 -13.04 2.84
N TYR A 63 11.11 -11.82 3.26
CA TYR A 63 11.61 -10.63 2.55
C TYR A 63 13.16 -10.60 2.52
N ILE A 64 13.82 -10.90 3.64
CA ILE A 64 15.29 -10.94 3.70
C ILE A 64 15.83 -12.05 2.79
N GLU A 65 15.24 -13.24 2.80
CA GLU A 65 15.65 -14.36 1.94
C GLU A 65 15.48 -14.03 0.46
N ASP A 66 14.35 -13.44 0.08
CA ASP A 66 14.05 -13.02 -1.29
C ASP A 66 15.01 -11.92 -1.79
N GLN A 67 15.39 -10.98 -0.92
CA GLN A 67 16.37 -9.94 -1.25
C GLN A 67 17.76 -10.53 -1.44
N LEU A 68 18.18 -11.46 -0.57
CA LEU A 68 19.46 -12.13 -0.69
C LEU A 68 19.54 -12.99 -1.95
N THR A 69 18.49 -13.72 -2.30
CA THR A 69 18.45 -14.52 -3.53
C THR A 69 18.44 -13.66 -4.79
N LYS A 70 17.67 -12.57 -4.83
CA LYS A 70 17.68 -11.61 -5.95
C LYS A 70 19.03 -10.93 -6.13
N TYR A 71 19.68 -10.50 -5.04
CA TYR A 71 20.99 -9.85 -5.12
C TYR A 71 22.11 -10.83 -5.53
N ASN A 72 21.96 -12.11 -5.22
CA ASN A 72 22.93 -13.15 -5.59
C ASN A 72 22.74 -13.71 -7.00
N GLY A 73 21.74 -13.24 -7.77
CA GLY A 73 21.56 -13.63 -9.18
C GLY A 73 21.49 -15.14 -9.43
N GLY A 74 21.01 -15.92 -8.45
CA GLY A 74 20.95 -17.39 -8.54
C GLY A 74 22.26 -18.14 -8.24
N ARG A 75 23.30 -17.49 -7.72
CA ARG A 75 24.52 -18.19 -7.27
C ARG A 75 24.35 -18.73 -5.85
N PRO A 76 24.51 -20.05 -5.61
CA PRO A 76 24.37 -20.62 -4.28
C PRO A 76 25.54 -20.20 -3.39
N ARG A 77 25.25 -20.02 -2.10
CA ARG A 77 26.28 -19.79 -1.09
C ARG A 77 27.05 -21.09 -0.87
N HIS A 78 28.37 -20.98 -0.87
CA HIS A 78 29.29 -22.07 -0.56
C HIS A 78 29.42 -22.26 0.96
#